data_AF-A0A656D2C6-F1
#
_entry.id   AF-A0A656D2C6-F1
#
_cell.length_a   1.000
_cell.length_b   1.000
_cell.length_c   1.000
_cell.angle_alpha   90.00
_cell.angle_beta   90.00
_cell.angle_gamma   90.00
#
_symmetry.space_group_name_H-M   'P 1'
#
loop_
_entity.id
_entity.type
_entity.pdbx_description
1 polymer ?
#
loop_
_entity_poly.entity_id
_entity_poly.type
_entity_poly.pdbx_seq_one_letter_code
_entity_poly.pdbx_strand_id
1 'polypeptide(L)'
;MKKIIFGLMLSFLFLGFIFSQDKPATVKFKVKGITCDHCVDEVKEALVDIKGVNSVKFEEVNFNKSYGVVRVSYNPAQVSLDKLAEAVSEKGFETDLKQVKKQSVKVEGTAVKINVKGIECGGCAKSVENSLKKIEGVKSVEFEKKDYKKKFGVVKVVYDPERVKVSDLEDAIVKAGFTANDKKPEKEHKEMEH
;
A
#
# COMPACT_ATOMS: atom_id res chain seq x y z
N MET A 1 -61.45 -24.68 -23.49
CA MET A 1 -61.03 -26.09 -23.41
C MET A 1 -59.72 -26.20 -24.19
N LYS A 2 -58.52 -26.57 -23.73
CA LYS A 2 -57.92 -27.23 -22.55
C LYS A 2 -56.53 -26.56 -22.38
N LYS A 3 -56.13 -26.13 -21.16
CA LYS A 3 -55.04 -26.71 -20.32
C LYS A 3 -53.73 -26.94 -21.12
N ILE A 4 -52.58 -26.36 -20.74
CA ILE A 4 -51.73 -26.84 -19.63
C ILE A 4 -50.77 -25.72 -19.17
N ILE A 5 -50.80 -25.45 -17.87
CA ILE A 5 -49.77 -24.80 -17.04
C ILE A 5 -48.87 -25.92 -16.51
N PHE A 6 -47.54 -25.74 -16.45
CA PHE A 6 -46.55 -26.39 -15.55
C PHE A 6 -45.18 -26.16 -16.21
N GLY A 7 -44.14 -25.60 -15.62
CA GLY A 7 -43.84 -25.12 -14.28
C GLY A 7 -42.30 -24.98 -14.22
N LEU A 8 -41.83 -24.02 -13.41
CA LEU A 8 -40.61 -24.12 -12.59
C LEU A 8 -39.26 -24.35 -13.32
N MET A 9 -38.32 -23.38 -13.22
CA MET A 9 -36.90 -23.63 -12.85
C MET A 9 -36.08 -22.33 -12.89
N LEU A 10 -35.51 -22.02 -11.72
CA LEU A 10 -34.28 -21.27 -11.47
C LEU A 10 -34.22 -19.77 -11.79
N SER A 11 -34.39 -18.99 -10.72
CA SER A 11 -33.33 -18.15 -10.18
C SER A 11 -32.00 -18.16 -10.95
N PHE A 12 -31.76 -17.15 -11.78
CA PHE A 12 -30.42 -16.65 -12.06
C PHE A 12 -30.45 -15.12 -11.99
N LEU A 13 -30.55 -14.61 -10.77
CA LEU A 13 -29.77 -13.45 -10.35
C LEU A 13 -28.31 -13.81 -10.57
N PHE A 14 -27.75 -13.53 -11.75
CA PHE A 14 -26.31 -13.35 -11.87
C PHE A 14 -26.08 -12.23 -12.88
N LEU A 15 -25.86 -11.07 -12.28
CA LEU A 15 -25.10 -9.94 -12.78
C LEU A 15 -24.73 -10.06 -14.25
N GLY A 16 -25.42 -9.26 -15.07
CA GLY A 16 -24.94 -8.85 -16.37
C GLY A 16 -23.45 -8.55 -16.25
N PHE A 17 -22.70 -9.46 -16.83
CA PHE A 17 -21.26 -9.55 -16.88
C PHE A 17 -20.75 -8.20 -17.39
N ILE A 18 -20.28 -7.35 -16.47
CA ILE A 18 -19.50 -6.17 -16.83
C ILE A 18 -18.21 -6.76 -17.42
N PHE A 19 -18.18 -6.92 -18.73
CA PHE A 19 -17.00 -7.17 -19.52
C PHE A 19 -16.12 -5.91 -19.40
N SER A 20 -15.41 -5.81 -18.27
CA SER A 20 -14.29 -4.89 -18.13
C SER A 20 -13.23 -5.38 -19.09
N GLN A 21 -12.95 -4.59 -20.13
CA GLN A 21 -11.79 -4.82 -20.99
C GLN A 21 -10.54 -4.55 -20.15
N ASP A 22 -10.12 -5.52 -19.34
CA ASP A 22 -8.87 -5.44 -18.61
C ASP A 22 -7.74 -5.63 -19.62
N LYS A 23 -7.35 -4.52 -20.27
CA LYS A 23 -6.21 -4.48 -21.18
C LYS A 23 -4.96 -4.93 -20.40
N PRO A 24 -4.24 -5.95 -20.84
CA PRO A 24 -3.08 -6.45 -20.11
C PRO A 24 -1.96 -5.40 -20.12
N ALA A 25 -1.45 -5.07 -18.95
CA ALA A 25 -0.23 -4.30 -18.80
C ALA A 25 0.98 -5.20 -19.09
N THR A 26 2.12 -4.58 -19.40
CA THR A 26 3.37 -5.31 -19.59
C THR A 26 4.51 -4.56 -18.90
N VAL A 27 5.30 -5.29 -18.11
CA VAL A 27 6.48 -4.76 -17.44
C VAL A 27 7.72 -5.55 -17.85
N LYS A 28 8.86 -4.87 -17.90
CA LYS A 28 10.18 -5.48 -18.11
C LYS A 28 11.06 -5.14 -16.91
N PHE A 29 11.78 -6.13 -16.40
CA PHE A 29 12.66 -5.95 -15.25
C PHE A 29 13.80 -6.96 -15.25
N LYS A 30 14.90 -6.58 -14.60
CA LYS A 30 16.07 -7.43 -14.38
C LYS A 30 15.90 -8.21 -13.07
N VAL A 31 16.22 -9.49 -13.14
CA VAL A 31 16.33 -10.41 -12.01
C VAL A 31 17.81 -10.74 -11.84
N LYS A 32 18.35 -10.55 -10.64
CA LYS A 32 19.72 -10.94 -10.27
C LYS A 32 19.72 -12.30 -9.61
N GLY A 33 20.86 -12.97 -9.64
CA GLY A 33 21.06 -14.30 -9.07
C GLY A 33 20.81 -15.44 -10.06
N ILE A 34 20.46 -15.14 -11.33
CA ILE A 34 20.27 -16.15 -12.37
C ILE A 34 21.64 -16.64 -12.86
N THR A 35 22.08 -17.79 -12.35
CA THR A 35 23.41 -18.37 -12.63
C THR A 35 23.35 -19.68 -13.42
N CYS A 36 22.17 -20.30 -13.55
CA CYS A 36 21.95 -21.51 -14.34
C CYS A 36 20.51 -21.57 -14.89
N ASP A 37 20.25 -22.53 -15.79
CA ASP A 37 18.93 -22.74 -16.39
C ASP A 37 17.85 -23.05 -15.33
N HIS A 38 18.19 -23.79 -14.26
CA HIS A 38 17.25 -24.05 -13.16
C HIS A 38 16.77 -22.76 -12.48
N CYS A 39 17.64 -21.74 -12.33
CA CYS A 39 17.23 -20.45 -11.79
C CYS A 39 16.22 -19.73 -12.71
N VAL A 40 16.33 -19.93 -14.02
CA VAL A 40 15.38 -19.34 -14.98
C VAL A 40 13.99 -19.96 -14.80
N ASP A 41 13.93 -21.28 -14.64
CA ASP A 41 12.68 -22.00 -14.45
C ASP A 41 12.02 -21.67 -13.10
N GLU A 42 12.79 -21.62 -12.01
CA GLU A 42 12.26 -21.23 -10.68
C GLU A 42 11.60 -19.85 -10.69
N VAL A 43 12.25 -18.86 -11.31
CA VAL A 43 11.71 -17.49 -11.44
C VAL A 43 10.48 -17.48 -12.35
N LYS A 44 10.47 -18.28 -13.42
CA LYS A 44 9.34 -18.36 -14.34
C LYS A 44 8.11 -18.96 -13.65
N GLU A 45 8.28 -20.07 -12.94
CA GLU A 45 7.19 -20.72 -12.19
C GLU A 45 6.60 -19.78 -11.14
N ALA A 46 7.47 -19.10 -10.37
CA ALA A 46 7.02 -18.14 -9.36
C ALA A 46 6.15 -17.01 -9.92
N LEU A 47 6.42 -16.57 -11.15
CA LEU A 47 5.66 -15.51 -11.81
C LEU A 47 4.38 -16.02 -12.48
N VAL A 48 4.40 -17.24 -13.05
CA VAL A 48 3.23 -17.84 -13.72
C VAL A 48 2.15 -18.25 -12.73
N ASP A 49 2.52 -18.66 -11.52
CA ASP A 49 1.59 -19.06 -10.47
C ASP A 49 0.75 -17.88 -9.91
N ILE A 50 1.12 -16.64 -10.23
CA ILE A 50 0.42 -15.46 -9.76
C ILE A 50 -0.86 -15.26 -10.59
N LYS A 51 -2.02 -15.37 -9.92
CA LYS A 51 -3.31 -15.06 -10.53
C LYS A 51 -3.34 -13.64 -11.11
N GLY A 52 -3.60 -13.53 -12.41
CA GLY A 52 -3.62 -12.27 -13.14
C GLY A 52 -2.33 -12.01 -13.94
N VAL A 53 -1.33 -12.89 -13.87
CA VAL A 53 -0.24 -12.92 -14.85
C VAL A 53 -0.69 -13.71 -16.08
N ASN A 54 -0.53 -13.10 -17.25
CA ASN A 54 -0.95 -13.65 -18.54
C ASN A 54 0.20 -14.33 -19.29
N SER A 55 1.42 -13.78 -19.19
CA SER A 55 2.60 -14.37 -19.84
C SER A 55 3.90 -13.90 -19.23
N VAL A 56 4.90 -14.79 -19.18
CA VAL A 56 6.27 -14.51 -18.70
C VAL A 56 7.26 -14.94 -19.78
N LYS A 57 8.17 -14.06 -20.19
CA LYS A 57 9.20 -14.33 -21.20
C LYS A 57 10.53 -13.71 -20.79
N PHE A 58 11.60 -14.51 -20.79
CA PHE A 58 12.95 -13.97 -20.68
C PHE A 58 13.38 -13.38 -22.03
N GLU A 59 13.78 -12.11 -22.02
CA GLU A 59 14.35 -11.42 -23.18
C GLU A 59 15.88 -11.54 -23.21
N GLU A 60 16.52 -11.68 -22.04
CA GLU A 60 17.96 -11.83 -21.91
C GLU A 60 18.28 -12.72 -20.70
N VAL A 61 19.30 -13.56 -20.83
CA VAL A 61 19.88 -14.30 -19.70
C VAL A 61 21.40 -14.25 -19.83
N ASN A 62 22.08 -13.87 -18.74
CA ASN A 62 23.52 -13.75 -18.68
C ASN A 62 24.03 -14.42 -17.39
N PHE A 63 24.39 -15.70 -17.50
CA PHE A 63 24.92 -16.49 -16.38
C PHE A 63 26.24 -15.94 -15.84
N ASN A 64 27.12 -15.41 -16.72
CA ASN A 64 28.41 -14.84 -16.30
C ASN A 64 28.25 -13.59 -15.43
N LYS A 65 27.21 -12.80 -15.68
CA LYS A 65 26.88 -11.60 -14.90
C LYS A 65 25.77 -11.85 -13.88
N SER A 66 25.35 -13.11 -13.71
CA SER A 66 24.34 -13.57 -12.78
C SER A 66 23.01 -12.79 -12.84
N TYR A 67 22.48 -12.55 -14.05
CA TYR A 67 21.17 -11.90 -14.21
C TYR A 67 20.38 -12.40 -15.41
N GLY A 68 19.07 -12.15 -15.40
CA GLY A 68 18.20 -12.25 -16.58
C GLY A 68 17.24 -11.06 -16.65
N VAL A 69 16.80 -10.70 -17.85
CA VAL A 69 15.77 -9.68 -18.09
C VAL A 69 14.50 -10.39 -18.49
N VAL A 70 13.43 -10.17 -17.73
CA VAL A 70 12.14 -10.81 -17.93
C VAL A 70 11.07 -9.78 -18.28
N ARG A 71 10.21 -10.14 -19.22
CA ARG A 71 9.00 -9.42 -19.59
C ARG A 71 7.79 -10.18 -19.10
N VAL A 72 6.95 -9.50 -18.32
CA VAL A 72 5.72 -10.05 -17.76
C VAL A 72 4.52 -9.25 -18.26
N SER A 73 3.55 -9.94 -18.83
CA SER A 73 2.22 -9.39 -19.13
C SER A 73 1.26 -9.79 -18.02
N TYR A 74 0.52 -8.83 -17.47
CA TYR A 74 -0.34 -9.05 -16.30
C TYR A 74 -1.54 -8.09 -16.30
N ASN A 75 -2.54 -8.41 -15.50
CA ASN A 75 -3.69 -7.54 -15.24
C ASN A 75 -3.34 -6.59 -14.07
N PRO A 76 -3.18 -5.27 -14.31
CA PRO A 76 -2.84 -4.32 -13.25
C PRO A 76 -3.97 -4.12 -12.22
N ALA A 77 -5.20 -4.54 -12.51
CA ALA A 77 -6.29 -4.55 -11.54
C ALA A 77 -6.19 -5.72 -10.54
N GLN A 78 -5.39 -6.76 -10.86
CA GLN A 78 -5.26 -7.96 -10.04
C GLN A 78 -3.86 -8.11 -9.42
N VAL A 79 -2.81 -7.62 -10.10
CA VAL A 79 -1.43 -7.82 -9.70
C VAL A 79 -0.69 -6.49 -9.71
N SER A 80 -0.03 -6.16 -8.60
CA SER A 80 0.88 -5.02 -8.50
C SER A 80 2.31 -5.44 -8.84
N LEU A 81 3.16 -4.46 -9.18
CA LEU A 81 4.59 -4.71 -9.39
C LEU A 81 5.27 -5.24 -8.13
N ASP A 82 4.82 -4.82 -6.94
CA ASP A 82 5.32 -5.33 -5.67
C ASP A 82 5.06 -6.83 -5.51
N LYS A 83 3.88 -7.30 -5.93
CA LYS A 83 3.54 -8.72 -5.84
C LYS A 83 4.42 -9.56 -6.78
N LEU A 84 4.74 -9.04 -7.96
CA LEU A 84 5.70 -9.68 -8.88
C LEU A 84 7.11 -9.72 -8.25
N ALA A 85 7.57 -8.63 -7.65
CA ALA A 85 8.87 -8.57 -6.99
C ALA A 85 8.95 -9.52 -5.79
N GLU A 86 7.91 -9.56 -4.96
CA GLU A 86 7.79 -10.42 -3.79
C GLU A 86 7.88 -11.90 -4.18
N ALA A 87 7.13 -12.35 -5.18
CA ALA A 87 7.15 -13.74 -5.63
C ALA A 87 8.54 -14.19 -6.09
N VAL A 88 9.30 -13.31 -6.74
CA VAL A 88 10.68 -13.59 -7.17
C VAL A 88 11.63 -13.61 -5.97
N SER A 89 11.43 -12.71 -4.99
CA SER A 89 12.22 -12.68 -3.74
C SER A 89 11.95 -13.84 -2.80
N GLU A 90 10.74 -14.39 -2.76
CA GLU A 90 10.41 -15.62 -2.01
C GLU A 90 11.18 -16.84 -2.53
N LYS A 91 11.58 -16.83 -3.80
CA LYS A 91 12.49 -17.83 -4.40
C LYS A 91 13.97 -17.52 -4.20
N GLY A 92 14.32 -16.45 -3.49
CA GLY A 92 15.69 -16.07 -3.20
C GLY A 92 16.38 -15.21 -4.27
N PHE A 93 15.63 -14.67 -5.24
CA PHE A 93 16.17 -13.80 -6.29
C PHE A 93 15.84 -12.32 -6.04
N GLU A 94 16.72 -11.43 -6.50
CA GLU A 94 16.49 -9.98 -6.39
C GLU A 94 16.00 -9.41 -7.72
N THR A 95 15.12 -8.41 -7.68
CA THR A 95 14.66 -7.72 -8.89
C THR A 95 14.96 -6.22 -8.84
N ASP A 96 15.09 -5.61 -10.01
CA ASP A 96 15.14 -4.15 -10.15
C ASP A 96 13.75 -3.52 -10.30
N LEU A 97 12.67 -4.33 -10.22
CA LEU A 97 11.36 -3.84 -9.88
C LEU A 97 11.53 -3.15 -8.54
N LYS A 98 11.53 -1.81 -8.59
CA LYS A 98 11.65 -1.00 -7.39
C LYS A 98 10.56 -1.50 -6.45
N GLN A 99 10.96 -2.17 -5.37
CA GLN A 99 10.09 -2.39 -4.23
C GLN A 99 9.48 -1.04 -3.95
N VAL A 100 8.19 -0.91 -4.21
CA VAL A 100 7.43 0.26 -3.88
C VAL A 100 7.23 0.16 -2.38
N LYS A 101 8.32 0.30 -1.60
CA LYS A 101 8.23 0.73 -0.21
C LYS A 101 7.50 2.06 -0.28
N LYS A 102 6.17 2.02 -0.15
CA LYS A 102 5.24 3.14 -0.35
C LYS A 102 5.79 4.17 -1.31
N GLN A 103 5.50 3.95 -2.58
CA GLN A 103 5.56 4.89 -3.68
C GLN A 103 5.82 6.29 -3.15
N SER A 104 7.08 6.73 -3.25
CA SER A 104 7.39 8.14 -3.25
C SER A 104 6.80 8.68 -4.55
N VAL A 105 5.46 8.69 -4.64
CA VAL A 105 4.75 9.69 -5.39
C VAL A 105 5.39 10.97 -4.90
N LYS A 106 5.94 11.77 -5.81
CA LYS A 106 6.27 13.15 -5.51
C LYS A 106 4.93 13.80 -5.18
N VAL A 107 4.53 13.66 -3.92
CA VAL A 107 3.31 14.24 -3.39
C VAL A 107 3.62 15.72 -3.35
N GLU A 108 3.23 16.43 -4.40
CA GLU A 108 3.27 17.89 -4.47
C GLU A 108 2.63 18.42 -3.19
N GLY A 109 3.37 19.12 -2.34
CA GLY A 109 2.91 19.53 -1.01
C GLY A 109 4.06 19.83 -0.06
N THR A 110 3.75 20.54 1.01
CA THR A 110 4.71 20.91 2.05
C THR A 110 4.85 19.78 3.05
N ALA A 111 6.08 19.43 3.42
CA ALA A 111 6.36 18.42 4.44
C ALA A 111 6.67 19.10 5.78
N VAL A 112 6.04 18.64 6.86
CA VAL A 112 6.36 19.03 8.23
C VAL A 112 6.60 17.80 9.10
N LYS A 113 7.47 17.95 10.10
CA LYS A 113 7.69 16.94 11.14
C LYS A 113 7.04 17.40 12.44
N ILE A 114 6.25 16.53 13.05
CA ILE A 114 5.58 16.79 14.31
C ILE A 114 6.05 15.75 15.32
N ASN A 115 6.53 16.23 16.46
CA ASN A 115 6.86 15.38 17.59
C ASN A 115 5.57 14.97 18.29
N VAL A 116 5.37 13.68 18.53
CA VAL A 116 4.16 13.17 19.18
C VAL A 116 4.54 12.48 20.49
N LYS A 117 3.92 12.89 21.60
CA LYS A 117 4.07 12.21 22.90
C LYS A 117 2.76 11.50 23.29
N GLY A 118 2.88 10.43 24.05
CA GLY A 118 1.78 9.57 24.48
C GLY A 118 1.56 8.32 23.61
N ILE A 119 2.43 8.05 22.63
CA ILE A 119 2.30 6.84 21.80
C ILE A 119 2.97 5.63 22.46
N GLU A 120 2.19 4.83 23.18
CA GLU A 120 2.71 3.68 23.95
C GLU A 120 2.70 2.37 23.15
N CYS A 121 1.90 2.30 22.08
CA CYS A 121 1.80 1.09 21.27
C CYS A 121 1.51 1.40 19.79
N GLY A 122 1.53 0.36 18.95
CA GLY A 122 1.17 0.46 17.54
C GLY A 122 -0.25 0.99 17.31
N GLY A 123 -1.19 0.69 18.21
CA GLY A 123 -2.56 1.21 18.19
C GLY A 123 -2.62 2.72 18.39
N CYS A 124 -1.87 3.27 19.35
CA CYS A 124 -1.77 4.72 19.57
C CYS A 124 -1.20 5.43 18.34
N ALA A 125 -0.12 4.89 17.78
CA ALA A 125 0.47 5.45 16.55
C ALA A 125 -0.54 5.44 15.39
N LYS A 126 -1.32 4.35 15.24
CA LYS A 126 -2.35 4.25 14.20
C LYS A 126 -3.51 5.23 14.42
N SER A 127 -3.88 5.50 15.67
CA SER A 127 -4.88 6.53 16.02
C SER A 127 -4.45 7.92 15.52
N VAL A 128 -3.19 8.28 15.76
CA VAL A 128 -2.59 9.52 15.27
C VAL A 128 -2.53 9.56 13.72
N GLU A 129 -2.12 8.47 13.08
CA GLU A 129 -2.14 8.41 11.61
C GLU A 129 -3.55 8.61 11.05
N ASN A 130 -4.55 8.02 11.69
CA ASN A 130 -5.94 8.10 11.26
C ASN A 130 -6.55 9.49 11.50
N SER A 131 -6.19 10.18 12.58
CA SER A 131 -6.71 11.55 12.82
C SER A 131 -6.16 12.53 11.79
N LEU A 132 -4.88 12.43 11.46
CA LEU A 132 -4.24 13.28 10.44
C LEU A 132 -4.77 12.99 9.02
N LYS A 133 -4.96 11.72 8.66
CA LYS A 133 -5.49 11.33 7.34
C LYS A 133 -6.92 11.78 7.08
N LYS A 134 -7.69 12.13 8.12
CA LYS A 134 -9.07 12.65 7.98
C LYS A 134 -9.12 14.12 7.59
N ILE A 135 -8.02 14.86 7.70
CA ILE A 135 -7.97 16.27 7.37
C ILE A 135 -7.89 16.42 5.85
N GLU A 136 -8.87 17.11 5.27
CA GLU A 136 -8.84 17.41 3.84
C GLU A 136 -7.62 18.28 3.51
N GLY A 137 -6.81 17.86 2.54
CA GLY A 137 -5.54 18.52 2.20
C GLY A 137 -4.31 17.85 2.79
N VAL A 138 -4.46 16.87 3.70
CA VAL A 138 -3.36 15.96 4.07
C VAL A 138 -3.20 14.90 2.99
N LYS A 139 -1.98 14.80 2.44
CA LYS A 139 -1.66 13.93 1.31
C LYS A 139 -0.88 12.68 1.74
N SER A 140 -0.03 12.77 2.75
CA SER A 140 0.62 11.60 3.34
C SER A 140 0.95 11.79 4.82
N VAL A 141 0.95 10.67 5.55
CA VAL A 141 1.30 10.62 6.97
C VAL A 141 2.15 9.38 7.20
N GLU A 142 3.36 9.58 7.71
CA GLU A 142 4.30 8.51 7.98
C GLU A 142 5.14 8.81 9.22
N PHE A 143 5.30 7.82 10.09
CA PHE A 143 6.20 7.95 11.22
C PHE A 143 7.64 7.70 10.80
N GLU A 144 8.50 8.71 10.99
CA GLU A 144 9.95 8.57 10.84
C GLU A 144 10.58 7.87 12.05
N LYS A 145 9.97 8.00 13.24
CA LYS A 145 10.45 7.36 14.47
C LYS A 145 9.30 6.97 15.38
N LYS A 146 9.38 5.77 15.97
CA LYS A 146 8.47 5.29 17.03
C LYS A 146 9.33 4.74 18.18
N ASP A 147 9.23 5.33 19.35
CA ASP A 147 9.86 4.89 20.59
C ASP A 147 8.77 4.70 21.65
N TYR A 148 8.18 3.50 21.65
CA TYR A 148 7.09 3.13 22.54
C TYR A 148 7.49 3.16 24.01
N LYS A 149 8.78 2.89 24.32
CA LYS A 149 9.29 2.93 25.69
C LYS A 149 9.30 4.36 26.23
N LYS A 150 9.71 5.33 25.41
CA LYS A 150 9.68 6.76 25.74
C LYS A 150 8.33 7.43 25.45
N LYS A 151 7.33 6.66 25.03
CA LYS A 151 6.00 7.13 24.62
C LYS A 151 6.08 8.24 23.57
N PHE A 152 7.03 8.15 22.65
CA PHE A 152 7.42 9.23 21.75
C PHE A 152 7.48 8.78 20.29
N GLY A 153 7.11 9.65 19.36
CA GLY A 153 7.34 9.45 17.94
C GLY A 153 7.55 10.75 17.18
N VAL A 154 8.04 10.63 15.95
CA VAL A 154 8.15 11.74 15.00
C VAL A 154 7.34 11.35 13.78
N VAL A 155 6.31 12.12 13.47
CA VAL A 155 5.47 11.91 12.29
C VAL A 155 5.79 12.97 11.24
N LYS A 156 6.07 12.53 10.02
CA LYS A 156 6.17 13.36 8.83
C LYS A 156 4.80 13.41 8.16
N VAL A 157 4.32 14.62 7.91
CA VAL A 157 3.06 14.87 7.23
C VAL A 157 3.35 15.68 5.98
N VAL A 158 2.85 15.23 4.83
CA VAL A 158 2.81 16.04 3.60
C VAL A 158 1.39 16.55 3.42
N TYR A 159 1.24 17.86 3.27
CA TYR A 159 -0.04 18.54 3.19
C TYR A 159 -0.04 19.68 2.16
N ASP A 160 -1.23 20.15 1.82
CA ASP A 160 -1.44 21.34 1.00
C ASP A 160 -1.44 22.60 1.90
N PRO A 161 -0.43 23.48 1.82
CA PRO A 161 -0.35 24.66 2.66
C PRO A 161 -1.42 25.72 2.35
N GLU A 162 -2.10 25.64 1.21
CA GLU A 162 -3.23 26.52 0.89
C GLU A 162 -4.51 26.11 1.62
N ARG A 163 -4.60 24.85 2.06
CA ARG A 163 -5.80 24.28 2.70
C ARG A 163 -5.63 24.00 4.18
N VAL A 164 -4.41 23.64 4.60
CA VAL A 164 -4.13 23.15 5.95
C VAL A 164 -2.95 23.90 6.53
N LYS A 165 -3.07 24.38 7.76
CA LYS A 165 -1.97 24.96 8.54
C LYS A 165 -1.34 23.92 9.45
N VAL A 166 -0.09 24.14 9.83
CA VAL A 166 0.59 23.27 10.80
C VAL A 166 -0.19 23.18 12.12
N SER A 167 -0.82 24.27 12.55
CA SER A 167 -1.68 24.31 13.74
C SER A 167 -2.85 23.33 13.66
N ASP A 168 -3.45 23.15 12.48
CA ASP A 168 -4.60 22.25 12.30
C ASP A 168 -4.18 20.78 12.44
N LEU A 169 -2.95 20.47 12.00
CA LEU A 169 -2.35 19.14 12.17
C LEU A 169 -2.06 18.86 13.65
N GLU A 170 -1.50 19.84 14.37
CA GLU A 170 -1.27 19.73 15.82
C GLU A 170 -2.58 19.57 16.57
N ASP A 171 -3.61 20.34 16.22
CA ASP A 171 -4.93 20.26 16.82
C ASP A 171 -5.59 18.90 16.63
N ALA A 172 -5.45 18.29 15.46
CA ALA A 172 -5.98 16.96 15.21
C ALA A 172 -5.29 15.87 16.08
N ILE A 173 -4.00 16.02 16.36
CA ILE A 173 -3.25 15.12 17.24
C ILE A 173 -3.67 15.34 18.70
N VAL A 174 -3.83 16.60 19.11
CA VAL A 174 -4.30 17.01 20.43
C VAL A 174 -5.72 16.52 20.70
N LYS A 175 -6.64 16.69 19.75
CA LYS A 175 -8.01 16.16 19.81
C LYS A 175 -8.06 14.63 19.84
N ALA A 176 -7.04 13.96 19.29
CA ALA A 176 -6.90 12.52 19.40
C ALA A 176 -6.33 12.06 20.76
N GLY A 177 -6.02 12.98 21.67
CA GLY A 177 -5.54 12.69 23.03
C GLY A 177 -4.02 12.63 23.17
N PHE A 178 -3.27 13.08 22.16
CA PHE A 178 -1.80 13.04 22.16
C PHE A 178 -1.20 14.44 22.20
N THR A 179 0.04 14.57 22.67
CA THR A 179 0.74 15.87 22.62
C THR A 179 1.40 16.03 21.26
N ALA A 180 1.21 17.17 20.61
CA ALA A 180 1.84 17.53 19.34
C ALA A 180 2.84 18.66 19.57
N ASN A 181 4.13 18.41 19.30
CA ASN A 181 5.24 19.27 19.70
C ASN A 181 5.13 19.63 21.19
N ASP A 182 4.86 20.90 21.48
CA ASP A 182 4.67 21.41 22.85
C ASP A 182 3.19 21.63 23.22
N LYS A 183 2.27 21.42 22.26
CA LYS A 183 0.82 21.54 22.46
C LYS A 183 0.25 20.28 23.10
N LYS A 184 -0.29 20.43 24.32
CA LYS A 184 -0.85 19.34 25.12
C LYS A 184 -2.37 19.21 24.89
N PRO A 185 -2.96 18.01 25.03
CA PRO A 185 -4.41 17.85 25.12
C PRO A 185 -4.94 18.72 26.25
N GLU A 186 -5.94 19.55 25.94
CA GLU A 186 -6.67 20.32 26.94
C GLU A 186 -7.33 19.30 27.88
N LYS A 187 -7.00 19.38 29.17
CA LYS A 187 -7.69 18.55 30.17
C LYS A 187 -9.10 19.11 30.23
N GLU A 188 -10.10 18.35 29.78
CA GLU A 188 -11.48 18.63 30.16
C GLU A 188 -11.52 18.68 31.69
N HIS A 189 -11.66 19.89 32.22
CA HIS A 189 -12.17 20.11 33.56
C HIS A 189 -13.59 19.52 33.58
N LYS A 190 -13.71 18.24 33.96
CA LYS A 190 -14.96 17.78 34.57
C LYS A 190 -14.98 18.33 35.99
N GLU A 191 -15.28 19.62 36.09
CA GLU A 191 -15.98 20.16 37.24
C GLU A 191 -17.42 19.65 37.10
N MET A 192 -17.76 18.62 37.87
CA MET A 192 -19.12 18.48 38.34
C MET A 192 -19.03 18.54 39.86
N GLU A 193 -19.42 19.71 40.37
CA GLU A 193 -19.82 19.92 41.74
C GLU A 193 -21.04 19.07 42.09
N HIS A 194 -21.09 18.71 43.38
CA HIS A 194 -22.15 18.09 44.18
C HIS A 194 -22.48 16.61 43.95
#